data_AF-A0A951TFT7-F1
#
_entry.id   AF-A0A951TFT7-F1
#
_cell.length_a   1.000
_cell.length_b   1.000
_cell.length_c   1.000
_cell.angle_alpha   90.00
_cell.angle_beta   90.00
_cell.angle_gamma   90.00
#
_symmetry.space_group_name_H-M   'P 1'
#
loop_
_entity.id
_entity.type
_entity.pdbx_description
1 polymer ?
#
loop_
_entity_poly.entity_id
_entity_poly.type
_entity_poly.pdbx_seq_one_letter_code
_entity_poly.pdbx_strand_id
1 'polypeptide(L)'
;MTAKAFGISDLRISIRKRDYEGVLKGVKILMSNVQNHLTALQGKGMPAAMPQTLQGLHDGVAQNRLKQFEIQSNRAGIVQNNLKTLNELYIRMTEIYSIGKMLYKNTDPAKYADYTFTKLLKKVRNATASSATADNAVAPDANTANS
;
A
#
# COMPACT_ATOMS: atom_id res chain seq x y z
N MET A 1 30.15 33.04 -17.06
CA MET A 1 29.58 32.12 -16.06
C MET A 1 29.49 30.73 -16.67
N THR A 2 29.96 29.69 -15.99
CA THR A 2 29.96 28.30 -16.48
C THR A 2 28.78 27.53 -15.91
N ALA A 3 28.35 26.44 -16.56
CA ALA A 3 27.24 25.60 -16.09
C ALA A 3 27.48 25.00 -14.68
N LYS A 4 28.76 24.79 -14.32
CA LYS A 4 29.17 24.36 -12.99
C LYS A 4 28.93 25.44 -11.93
N ALA A 5 29.22 26.71 -12.25
CA ALA A 5 28.98 27.83 -11.34
C ALA A 5 27.48 28.05 -11.04
N PHE A 6 26.60 27.68 -11.98
CA PHE A 6 25.15 27.73 -11.78
C PHE A 6 24.57 26.52 -11.03
N GLY A 7 25.38 25.51 -10.70
CA GLY A 7 24.94 24.27 -10.04
C GLY A 7 24.26 23.25 -10.97
N ILE A 8 24.24 23.49 -12.29
CA ILE A 8 23.54 22.64 -13.26
C ILE A 8 24.24 21.28 -13.43
N SER A 9 25.57 21.26 -13.38
CA SER A 9 26.36 20.03 -13.47
C SER A 9 26.03 19.07 -12.34
N ASP A 10 26.01 19.55 -11.11
CA ASP A 10 25.73 18.74 -9.92
C ASP A 10 24.28 18.28 -9.91
N LEU A 11 23.33 19.17 -10.25
CA LEU A 11 21.93 18.79 -10.42
C LEU A 11 21.76 17.65 -11.44
N ARG A 12 22.44 17.73 -12.59
CA ARG A 12 22.37 16.68 -13.62
C ARG A 12 22.93 15.35 -13.13
N ILE A 13 24.00 15.39 -12.33
CA ILE A 13 24.58 14.19 -11.71
C ILE A 13 23.57 13.58 -10.72
N SER A 14 22.95 14.38 -9.87
CA SER A 14 21.93 13.92 -8.91
C SER A 14 20.73 13.30 -9.61
N ILE A 15 20.24 13.92 -10.70
CA ILE A 15 19.15 13.37 -11.52
C ILE A 15 19.52 11.99 -12.07
N ARG A 16 20.73 11.84 -12.65
CA ARG A 16 21.20 10.55 -13.20
C ARG A 16 21.34 9.48 -12.13
N LYS A 17 21.79 9.86 -10.93
CA LYS A 17 21.92 8.97 -9.78
C LYS A 17 20.60 8.65 -9.09
N ARG A 18 19.49 9.29 -9.50
CA ARG A 18 18.19 9.23 -8.81
C ARG A 18 18.30 9.62 -7.33
N ASP A 19 19.22 10.53 -7.03
CA ASP A 19 19.43 11.08 -5.70
C ASP A 19 18.45 12.25 -5.50
N TYR A 20 17.29 11.95 -4.90
CA TYR A 20 16.22 12.93 -4.69
C TYR A 20 16.65 14.11 -3.82
N GLU A 21 17.46 13.88 -2.78
CA GLU A 21 17.95 14.95 -1.91
C GLU A 21 18.95 15.84 -2.65
N GLY A 22 19.84 15.21 -3.42
CA GLY A 22 20.75 15.91 -4.32
C GLY A 22 20.02 16.72 -5.40
N VAL A 23 18.86 16.25 -5.89
CA VAL A 23 18.01 16.98 -6.83
C VAL A 23 17.35 18.18 -6.15
N LEU A 24 16.72 18.02 -4.99
CA LEU A 24 16.09 19.13 -4.25
C LEU A 24 17.11 20.23 -3.92
N LYS A 25 18.27 19.84 -3.40
CA LYS A 25 19.38 20.77 -3.14
C LYS A 25 19.87 21.45 -4.42
N GLY A 26 20.05 20.69 -5.50
CA GLY A 26 20.53 21.21 -6.79
C GLY A 26 19.55 22.21 -7.42
N VAL A 27 18.25 21.94 -7.38
CA VAL A 27 17.22 22.85 -7.89
C VAL A 27 17.16 24.13 -7.04
N LYS A 28 17.30 24.02 -5.71
CA LYS A 28 17.34 25.20 -4.82
C LYS A 28 18.54 26.11 -5.10
N ILE A 29 19.72 25.52 -5.33
CA ILE A 29 20.93 26.27 -5.73
C ILE A 29 20.73 26.94 -7.09
N LEU A 30 20.20 26.19 -8.07
CA LEU A 30 19.90 26.72 -9.40
C LEU A 30 18.93 27.90 -9.32
N MET A 31 17.86 27.79 -8.54
CA MET A 31 16.88 28.85 -8.35
C MET A 31 17.48 30.09 -7.70
N SER A 32 18.31 29.93 -6.66
CA SER A 32 19.01 31.06 -6.04
C SER A 32 19.93 31.78 -7.03
N ASN A 33 20.68 31.04 -7.85
CA ASN A 33 21.55 31.62 -8.88
C ASN A 33 20.75 32.31 -9.99
N VAL A 34 19.60 31.76 -10.40
CA VAL A 34 18.70 32.39 -11.37
C VAL A 34 18.14 33.70 -10.81
N GLN A 35 17.71 33.71 -9.55
CA GLN A 35 17.17 34.91 -8.90
C GLN A 35 18.23 36.02 -8.77
N ASN A 36 19.45 35.65 -8.37
CA ASN A 36 20.56 36.59 -8.19
C ASN A 36 21.03 37.24 -9.51
N HIS A 37 20.75 36.62 -10.65
CA HIS A 37 21.16 37.10 -11.97
C HIS A 37 19.97 37.34 -12.92
N LEU A 38 18.77 37.50 -12.37
CA LEU A 38 17.52 37.52 -13.14
C LEU A 38 17.53 38.59 -14.24
N THR A 39 17.96 39.81 -13.93
CA THR A 39 18.02 40.92 -14.90
C THR A 39 18.96 40.62 -16.07
N ALA A 40 20.13 40.04 -15.78
CA ALA A 40 21.11 39.67 -16.80
C ALA A 40 20.64 38.48 -17.66
N LEU A 41 19.88 37.55 -17.06
CA LEU A 41 19.31 36.40 -17.75
C LEU A 41 18.11 36.79 -18.62
N GLN A 42 17.24 37.68 -18.14
CA GLN A 42 16.12 38.25 -18.90
C GLN A 42 16.63 39.06 -20.09
N GLY A 43 17.69 39.85 -19.91
CA GLY A 43 18.37 40.56 -20.99
C GLY A 43 18.97 39.64 -22.08
N LYS A 44 19.12 38.34 -21.78
CA LYS A 44 19.56 37.31 -22.72
C LYS A 44 18.43 36.40 -23.21
N GLY A 45 17.17 36.76 -22.96
CA GLY A 45 16.00 36.03 -23.44
C GLY A 45 15.46 34.95 -22.51
N MET A 46 15.87 34.91 -21.23
CA MET A 46 15.21 34.03 -20.25
C MET A 46 13.77 34.50 -19.99
N PRO A 47 12.76 33.62 -20.08
CA PRO A 47 11.40 33.96 -19.71
C PRO A 47 11.29 34.35 -18.24
N ALA A 48 10.50 35.40 -17.94
CA ALA A 48 10.27 35.85 -16.57
C ALA A 48 9.55 34.81 -15.68
N ALA A 49 8.91 33.80 -16.28
CA ALA A 49 8.26 32.69 -15.60
C ALA A 49 9.23 31.57 -15.17
N MET A 50 10.50 31.62 -15.58
CA MET A 50 11.46 30.53 -15.32
C MET A 50 11.68 30.25 -13.83
N PRO A 51 11.80 31.25 -12.93
CA PRO A 51 11.89 31.01 -11.49
C PRO A 51 10.68 30.25 -10.93
N GLN A 52 9.47 30.59 -11.37
CA GLN A 52 8.24 29.93 -10.97
C GLN A 52 8.19 28.49 -11.47
N THR A 53 8.65 28.22 -12.69
CA THR A 53 8.77 26.85 -13.21
C THR A 53 9.74 26.02 -12.37
N LEU A 54 10.90 26.58 -11.98
CA LEU A 54 11.87 25.89 -11.12
C LEU A 54 11.31 25.60 -9.73
N GLN A 55 10.57 26.55 -9.16
CA GLN A 55 9.87 26.37 -7.88
C GLN A 55 8.83 25.24 -7.98
N GLY A 56 7.99 25.25 -9.03
CA GLY A 56 6.99 24.20 -9.25
C GLY A 56 7.62 22.81 -9.42
N LEU A 57 8.77 22.71 -10.10
CA LEU A 57 9.51 21.46 -10.21
C LEU A 57 10.09 21.00 -8.86
N HIS A 58 10.65 21.92 -8.08
CA HIS A 58 11.14 21.61 -6.74
C HIS A 58 10.03 21.05 -5.86
N ASP A 59 8.88 21.72 -5.83
CA ASP A 59 7.75 21.32 -4.99
C ASP A 59 7.12 20.00 -5.46
N GLY A 60 7.04 19.78 -6.78
CA GLY A 60 6.61 18.51 -7.34
C GLY A 60 7.51 17.35 -6.94
N VAL A 61 8.83 17.53 -6.97
CA VAL A 61 9.78 16.49 -6.51
C VAL A 61 9.64 16.24 -5.00
N ALA A 62 9.52 17.29 -4.20
CA ALA A 62 9.35 17.18 -2.75
C ALA A 62 8.04 16.44 -2.38
N GLN A 63 6.93 16.80 -3.02
CA GLN A 63 5.64 16.12 -2.84
C GLN A 63 5.70 14.65 -3.25
N ASN A 64 6.34 14.34 -4.37
CA ASN A 64 6.51 12.95 -4.80
C ASN A 64 7.35 12.14 -3.80
N ARG A 65 8.36 12.76 -3.19
CA ARG A 65 9.17 12.11 -2.15
C ARG A 65 8.35 11.82 -0.89
N LEU A 66 7.52 12.76 -0.45
CA LEU A 66 6.61 12.57 0.69
C LEU A 66 5.63 11.41 0.42
N LYS A 67 4.98 11.40 -0.76
CA LYS A 67 4.07 10.32 -1.15
C LYS A 67 4.74 8.94 -1.15
N GLN A 68 5.99 8.85 -1.61
CA GLN A 68 6.73 7.59 -1.55
C GLN A 68 6.92 7.11 -0.11
N PHE A 69 7.26 8.02 0.81
CA PHE A 69 7.41 7.70 2.22
C PHE A 69 6.08 7.24 2.84
N GLU A 70 4.99 7.94 2.56
CA GLU A 70 3.65 7.55 3.01
C GLU A 70 3.25 6.16 2.51
N ILE A 71 3.48 5.85 1.23
CA ILE A 71 3.20 4.53 0.66
C ILE A 71 4.04 3.45 1.36
N GLN A 72 5.32 3.71 1.59
CA GLN A 72 6.19 2.74 2.27
C GLN A 72 5.75 2.49 3.72
N SER A 73 5.41 3.55 4.44
CA SER A 73 4.89 3.48 5.80
C SER A 73 3.57 2.72 5.86
N ASN A 74 2.63 3.03 4.96
CA ASN A 74 1.34 2.35 4.88
C ASN A 74 1.52 0.86 4.56
N ARG A 75 2.40 0.50 3.61
CA ARG A 75 2.72 -0.91 3.32
C ARG A 75 3.25 -1.64 4.55
N ALA A 76 4.15 -1.02 5.32
CA ALA A 76 4.66 -1.61 6.55
C ALA A 76 3.52 -1.81 7.58
N GLY A 77 2.65 -0.82 7.73
CA GLY A 77 1.47 -0.89 8.60
C GLY A 77 0.49 -2.01 8.19
N ILE A 78 0.21 -2.16 6.90
CA ILE A 78 -0.64 -3.25 6.38
C ILE A 78 -0.02 -4.61 6.69
N VAL A 79 1.28 -4.79 6.46
CA VAL A 79 1.96 -6.06 6.76
C VAL A 79 1.91 -6.38 8.25
N GLN A 80 2.16 -5.39 9.11
CA GLN A 80 2.09 -5.57 10.56
C GLN A 80 0.67 -5.91 11.03
N ASN A 81 -0.34 -5.22 10.52
CA ASN A 81 -1.74 -5.50 10.84
C ASN A 81 -2.16 -6.89 10.36
N ASN A 82 -1.79 -7.29 9.15
CA ASN A 82 -2.06 -8.63 8.64
C ASN A 82 -1.39 -9.70 9.48
N LEU A 83 -0.13 -9.48 9.89
CA LEU A 83 0.59 -10.40 10.76
C LEU A 83 -0.11 -10.56 12.11
N LYS A 84 -0.57 -9.46 12.72
CA LYS A 84 -1.35 -9.49 13.96
C LYS A 84 -2.63 -10.30 13.80
N THR A 85 -3.43 -10.02 12.77
CA THR A 85 -4.69 -10.72 12.49
C THR A 85 -4.46 -12.21 12.25
N LEU A 86 -3.43 -12.59 11.49
CA LEU A 86 -3.10 -13.98 11.23
C LEU A 86 -2.64 -14.71 12.49
N ASN A 87 -1.87 -14.05 13.35
CA ASN A 87 -1.43 -14.62 14.63
C ASN A 87 -2.62 -14.83 15.58
N GLU A 88 -3.51 -13.85 15.69
CA GLU A 88 -4.74 -13.98 16.49
C GLU A 88 -5.62 -15.13 15.99
N LEU A 89 -5.77 -15.25 14.67
CA LEU A 89 -6.50 -16.35 14.06
C LEU A 89 -5.84 -17.70 14.37
N TYR A 90 -4.52 -17.78 14.25
CA TYR A 90 -3.76 -19.00 14.56
C TYR A 90 -3.94 -19.42 16.03
N ILE A 91 -3.88 -18.48 16.96
CA ILE A 91 -4.10 -18.73 18.40
C ILE A 91 -5.51 -19.30 18.62
N ARG A 92 -6.54 -18.65 18.08
CA ARG A 92 -7.94 -19.11 18.23
C ARG A 92 -8.15 -20.49 17.62
N MET A 93 -7.60 -20.75 16.44
CA MET A 93 -7.68 -22.09 15.84
C MET A 93 -6.98 -23.13 16.72
N THR A 94 -5.86 -22.73 17.35
CA THR A 94 -5.10 -23.56 18.28
C THR A 94 -5.86 -23.94 19.52
N GLU A 95 -6.52 -22.98 20.13
CA GLU A 95 -7.39 -23.21 21.28
C GLU A 95 -8.55 -24.15 20.91
N ILE A 96 -9.23 -23.91 19.78
CA ILE A 96 -10.37 -24.72 19.35
C ILE A 96 -9.97 -26.19 19.16
N TYR A 97 -8.86 -26.48 18.47
CA TYR A 97 -8.46 -27.88 18.30
C TYR A 97 -7.98 -28.50 19.61
N SER A 98 -7.32 -27.74 20.48
CA SER A 98 -6.79 -28.24 21.75
C SER A 98 -7.93 -28.63 22.68
N ILE A 99 -8.90 -27.72 22.85
CA ILE A 99 -10.09 -27.92 23.68
C ILE A 99 -10.93 -29.07 23.12
N GLY A 100 -11.19 -29.08 21.81
CA GLY A 100 -11.98 -30.14 21.18
C GLY A 100 -11.31 -31.52 21.31
N LYS A 101 -10.00 -31.61 21.10
CA LYS A 101 -9.25 -32.85 21.35
C LYS A 101 -9.30 -33.28 22.81
N MET A 102 -9.17 -32.33 23.75
CA MET A 102 -9.24 -32.64 25.18
C MET A 102 -10.62 -33.17 25.58
N LEU A 103 -11.69 -32.55 25.07
CA LEU A 103 -13.07 -32.91 25.39
C LEU A 103 -13.44 -34.32 24.90
N TYR A 104 -12.96 -34.69 23.71
CA TYR A 104 -13.32 -35.95 23.06
C TYR A 104 -12.28 -37.06 23.21
N LYS A 105 -11.15 -36.80 23.90
CA LYS A 105 -10.02 -37.72 24.04
C LYS A 105 -10.42 -39.12 24.50
N ASN A 106 -11.33 -39.19 25.48
CA ASN A 106 -11.74 -40.43 26.14
C ASN A 106 -13.23 -40.76 25.94
N THR A 107 -13.99 -39.90 25.25
CA THR A 107 -15.46 -39.99 25.16
C THR A 107 -15.95 -40.33 23.76
N ASP A 108 -15.29 -39.82 22.71
CA ASP A 108 -15.70 -40.07 21.32
C ASP A 108 -14.50 -39.96 20.35
N PRO A 109 -13.88 -41.10 19.98
CA PRO A 109 -12.74 -41.12 19.06
C PRO A 109 -13.03 -40.54 17.67
N ALA A 110 -14.28 -40.63 17.20
CA ALA A 110 -14.68 -40.10 15.90
C ALA A 110 -14.72 -38.57 15.93
N LYS A 111 -15.28 -37.98 16.99
CA LYS A 111 -15.25 -36.52 17.19
C LYS A 111 -13.85 -36.01 17.49
N TYR A 112 -13.01 -36.76 18.20
CA TYR A 112 -11.62 -36.39 18.44
C TYR A 112 -10.85 -36.16 17.12
N ALA A 113 -11.02 -37.04 16.13
CA ALA A 113 -10.36 -36.93 14.82
C ALA A 113 -10.81 -35.69 14.02
N ASP A 114 -12.00 -35.15 14.30
CA ASP A 114 -12.54 -33.97 13.64
C ASP A 114 -11.92 -32.64 14.13
N TYR A 115 -11.30 -32.62 15.32
CA TYR A 115 -10.62 -31.44 15.85
C TYR A 115 -9.16 -31.37 15.36
N THR A 116 -9.00 -31.40 14.04
CA THR A 116 -7.73 -31.13 13.35
C THR A 116 -7.93 -29.98 12.36
N PHE A 117 -6.86 -29.23 12.06
CA PHE A 117 -6.94 -28.07 11.17
C PHE A 117 -7.62 -28.42 9.84
N THR A 118 -7.19 -29.50 9.20
CA THR A 118 -7.74 -29.96 7.90
C THR A 118 -9.23 -30.27 7.96
N LYS A 119 -9.70 -30.88 9.05
CA LYS A 119 -11.10 -31.29 9.22
C LYS A 119 -12.00 -30.10 9.55
N LEU A 120 -11.54 -29.20 10.43
CA LEU A 120 -12.24 -27.95 10.73
C LEU A 120 -12.30 -27.03 9.51
N LEU A 121 -11.21 -26.91 8.76
CA LEU A 121 -11.18 -26.16 7.50
C LEU A 121 -12.17 -26.72 6.47
N LYS A 122 -12.25 -28.05 6.36
CA LYS A 122 -13.24 -28.72 5.50
C LYS A 122 -14.68 -28.43 5.95
N LYS A 123 -14.95 -28.44 7.27
CA LYS A 123 -16.27 -28.08 7.82
C LYS A 123 -16.64 -26.62 7.52
N VAL A 124 -15.71 -25.67 7.68
CA VAL A 124 -15.94 -24.25 7.36
C VAL A 124 -16.21 -24.06 5.87
N ARG A 125 -15.41 -24.66 4.99
CA ARG A 125 -15.61 -24.58 3.53
C ARG A 125 -16.95 -25.16 3.09
N ASN A 126 -17.36 -26.28 3.67
CA ASN A 126 -18.64 -26.89 3.38
C ASN A 126 -19.80 -26.06 3.92
N ALA A 127 -19.66 -25.47 5.12
CA ALA A 127 -20.66 -24.58 5.68
C ALA A 127 -20.87 -23.33 4.82
N THR A 128 -19.80 -22.72 4.30
CA THR A 128 -19.88 -21.57 3.38
C THR A 128 -20.47 -21.94 2.01
N ALA A 129 -20.23 -23.16 1.53
CA ALA A 129 -20.82 -23.63 0.28
C ALA A 129 -22.33 -23.93 0.44
N SER A 130 -22.72 -24.53 1.57
CA SER A 130 -24.13 -24.80 1.90
C SER A 130 -24.93 -23.54 2.20
N SER A 131 -24.34 -22.50 2.80
CA SER A 131 -25.03 -21.21 2.98
C SER A 131 -25.29 -20.50 1.65
N ALA A 132 -24.36 -20.60 0.68
CA ALA A 132 -24.54 -20.03 -0.66
C ALA A 132 -25.60 -20.76 -1.52
N THR A 133 -25.91 -22.02 -1.19
CA THR A 133 -26.98 -22.79 -1.86
C THR A 133 -28.34 -22.60 -1.18
N ALA A 134 -28.37 -22.35 0.13
CA ALA A 134 -29.61 -22.06 0.87
C ALA A 134 -30.23 -20.71 0.47
N ASP A 135 -29.41 -19.67 0.23
CA ASP A 135 -29.90 -18.35 -0.23
C ASP A 135 -30.48 -18.38 -1.66
N ASN A 136 -30.13 -19.37 -2.49
CA ASN A 136 -30.66 -19.54 -3.84
C ASN A 136 -31.85 -20.51 -3.93
N ALA A 137 -32.26 -21.15 -2.83
CA ALA A 137 -33.33 -22.16 -2.81
C ALA A 137 -34.71 -21.61 -2.41
N VAL A 138 -34.82 -20.30 -2.10
CA VAL A 138 -36.11 -19.64 -1.75
C VAL A 138 -36.66 -18.87 -2.95
N ALA A 139 -36.92 -19.56 -4.06
CA ALA A 139 -37.88 -19.19 -5.10
C ALA A 139 -38.05 -20.40 -6.02
N PRO A 140 -39.05 -21.25 -5.76
CA PRO A 140 -40.32 -21.06 -6.48
C PRO A 140 -41.56 -21.55 -5.72
N ASP A 141 -42.60 -20.73 -5.61
CA ASP A 141 -43.95 -21.05 -6.12
C ASP A 141 -44.97 -20.01 -5.63
N ALA A 142 -45.67 -19.39 -6.59
CA ALA A 142 -47.07 -18.94 -6.47
C ALA A 142 -47.39 -18.00 -7.64
N ASN A 143 -47.63 -18.54 -8.83
CA ASN A 143 -48.80 -18.10 -9.59
C ASN A 143 -49.23 -19.15 -10.62
N THR A 144 -50.16 -20.01 -10.23
CA THR A 144 -50.98 -20.77 -11.18
C THR A 144 -52.42 -20.69 -10.70
N ALA A 145 -53.30 -20.39 -11.67
CA ALA A 145 -54.76 -20.29 -11.58
C ALA A 145 -55.34 -19.03 -10.91
N ASN A 146 -55.89 -18.12 -11.72
CA ASN A 146 -57.30 -18.28 -12.09
C ASN A 146 -57.67 -17.49 -13.35
N SER A 147 -58.51 -18.13 -14.16
CA SER A 147 -59.18 -17.63 -15.36
C SER A 147 -60.33 -16.68 -15.04
#